data_AF-A0A484CCL1-F1
#
_entry.id   AF-A0A484CCL1-F1
#
_cell.length_a   1.000
_cell.length_b   1.000
_cell.length_c   1.000
_cell.angle_alpha   90.00
_cell.angle_beta   90.00
_cell.angle_gamma   90.00
#
_symmetry.space_group_name_H-M   'P 1'
#
loop_
_entity.id
_entity.type
_entity.pdbx_description
1 polymer ?
#
loop_
_entity_poly.entity_id
_entity_poly.type
_entity_poly.pdbx_seq_one_letter_code
_entity_poly.pdbx_strand_id
1 'polypeptide(L)'
;MQGTMGRRSNHSISHGVPVVAVCLAALLLSNALIYLYLDSLYQTDEQLVSSHVGCVPQHFKMATMKNCNPWLQCSQINAEVHKLKLIGQGAVKEVYLAEWRGQEVALSKLSSLDYLEDFLHGLSMLQALQGPQVVQLLGFCLEDHTLVTEHHPLGPLLNLDGVLAQEQYQQHNKWQTRLRLATDYVFILHYLHNSPAGRRVMCDSNSLEKTLSQFLLTSDFHLVVNDLDALPEADPSRGLLVKCGHRELTGDFVAPEQLWPFRNEGKLFSDDLMPEYDEKTDIWKIPDVAWFLMGKVPGGDVVHFHLFQIHKECKMEDPKLRPSALDVLKVYKSVYSSMVQDHAGFRDML
;
A
#
# COMPACT_ATOMS: atom_id res chain seq x y z
N MET A 1 -93.30 -17.65 26.50
CA MET A 1 -93.51 -16.39 25.77
C MET A 1 -92.24 -15.56 25.89
N GLN A 2 -91.71 -15.09 24.73
CA GLN A 2 -90.63 -14.09 24.51
C GLN A 2 -89.24 -14.51 25.03
N GLY A 3 -88.17 -14.70 24.23
CA GLY A 3 -87.60 -13.82 23.19
C GLY A 3 -86.75 -12.73 23.89
N THR A 4 -85.46 -12.48 23.67
CA THR A 4 -84.49 -12.69 22.57
C THR A 4 -83.08 -12.25 23.02
N MET A 5 -82.04 -12.54 22.21
CA MET A 5 -80.64 -12.02 22.20
C MET A 5 -79.69 -12.62 23.25
N GLY A 6 -78.50 -13.17 22.96
CA GLY A 6 -77.69 -13.19 21.74
C GLY A 6 -76.23 -12.85 22.12
N ARG A 7 -75.33 -13.82 22.16
CA ARG A 7 -73.87 -13.56 22.05
C ARG A 7 -73.12 -14.79 21.54
N ARG A 8 -72.67 -14.72 20.29
CA ARG A 8 -71.56 -15.52 19.75
C ARG A 8 -70.26 -14.89 20.25
N SER A 9 -69.32 -15.68 20.75
CA SER A 9 -67.89 -15.35 20.67
C SER A 9 -67.12 -16.56 20.15
N ASN A 10 -66.50 -16.38 18.98
CA ASN A 10 -65.53 -17.29 18.38
C ASN A 10 -64.29 -17.40 19.27
N HIS A 11 -63.81 -18.63 19.50
CA HIS A 11 -62.40 -18.87 19.76
C HIS A 11 -61.71 -19.10 18.40
N SER A 12 -60.77 -18.23 18.03
CA SER A 12 -59.75 -18.53 17.02
C SER A 12 -58.38 -18.41 17.67
N ILE A 13 -57.71 -19.55 17.83
CA ILE A 13 -56.38 -19.64 18.43
C ILE A 13 -55.31 -19.35 17.36
N SER A 14 -54.43 -18.42 17.73
CA SER A 14 -53.17 -17.97 17.15
C SER A 14 -52.47 -18.88 16.12
N HIS A 15 -52.47 -18.47 14.85
CA HIS A 15 -51.58 -18.97 13.80
C HIS A 15 -50.35 -18.06 13.54
N GLY A 16 -50.13 -17.00 14.34
CA GLY A 16 -49.14 -15.96 14.05
C GLY A 16 -47.69 -16.28 14.46
N VAL A 17 -47.50 -17.05 15.55
CA VAL A 17 -46.18 -17.35 16.11
C VAL A 17 -45.28 -18.20 15.19
N PRO A 18 -45.77 -19.27 14.52
CA PRO A 18 -44.90 -20.07 13.65
C PRO A 18 -44.49 -19.31 12.38
N VAL A 19 -45.35 -18.42 11.87
CA VAL A 19 -45.05 -17.62 10.67
C VAL A 19 -43.93 -16.63 10.92
N VAL A 20 -43.94 -15.93 12.06
CA VAL A 20 -42.89 -14.98 12.43
C VAL A 20 -41.54 -15.67 12.63
N ALA A 21 -41.52 -16.85 13.25
CA ALA A 21 -40.29 -17.62 13.43
C ALA A 21 -39.68 -18.07 12.10
N VAL A 22 -40.51 -18.49 11.14
CA VAL A 22 -40.06 -18.86 9.78
C VAL A 22 -39.50 -17.65 9.03
N CYS A 23 -40.13 -16.48 9.14
CA CYS A 23 -39.62 -15.25 8.52
C CYS A 23 -38.26 -14.81 9.11
N LEU A 24 -38.07 -14.92 10.42
CA LEU A 24 -36.79 -14.59 11.06
C LEU A 24 -35.68 -15.56 10.66
N ALA A 25 -35.98 -16.85 10.58
CA ALA A 25 -35.02 -17.86 10.11
C ALA A 25 -34.63 -17.62 8.64
N ALA A 26 -35.60 -17.27 7.79
CA ALA A 26 -35.34 -16.91 6.39
C ALA A 26 -34.46 -15.66 6.26
N LEU A 27 -34.68 -14.63 7.08
CA LEU A 27 -33.86 -13.41 7.12
C LEU A 27 -32.42 -13.68 7.59
N LEU A 28 -32.24 -14.55 8.58
CA LEU A 28 -30.92 -14.95 9.04
C LEU A 28 -30.17 -15.76 7.98
N LEU A 29 -30.86 -16.67 7.29
CA LEU A 29 -30.29 -17.43 6.18
C LEU A 29 -29.94 -16.54 4.99
N SER A 30 -30.79 -15.57 4.65
CA SER A 30 -30.47 -14.61 3.58
C SER A 30 -29.28 -13.74 3.95
N ASN A 31 -29.17 -13.28 5.19
CA ASN A 31 -28.00 -12.52 5.65
C ASN A 31 -26.73 -13.37 5.65
N ALA A 32 -26.81 -14.64 6.05
CA ALA A 32 -25.66 -15.55 5.98
C ALA A 32 -25.23 -15.83 4.54
N LEU A 33 -26.18 -16.02 3.62
CA LEU A 33 -25.88 -16.19 2.19
C LEU A 33 -25.30 -14.94 1.56
N ILE A 34 -25.82 -13.75 1.92
CA ILE A 34 -25.24 -12.47 1.51
C ILE A 34 -23.83 -12.33 2.07
N TYR A 35 -23.59 -12.70 3.33
CA TYR A 35 -22.26 -12.63 3.93
C TYR A 35 -21.27 -13.56 3.22
N LEU A 36 -21.65 -14.81 2.94
CA LEU A 36 -20.82 -15.76 2.20
C LEU A 36 -20.58 -15.32 0.74
N TYR A 37 -21.57 -14.68 0.12
CA TYR A 37 -21.44 -14.12 -1.23
C TYR A 37 -20.52 -12.90 -1.24
N LEU A 38 -20.63 -12.01 -0.25
CA LEU A 38 -19.74 -10.86 -0.10
C LEU A 38 -18.31 -11.29 0.23
N ASP A 39 -18.13 -12.31 1.08
CA ASP A 39 -16.82 -12.91 1.40
C ASP A 39 -16.18 -13.56 0.17
N SER A 40 -16.98 -14.29 -0.63
CA SER A 40 -16.55 -14.83 -1.92
C SER A 40 -16.20 -13.74 -2.93
N LEU A 41 -16.97 -12.64 -2.99
CA LEU A 41 -16.66 -11.51 -3.86
C LEU A 41 -15.36 -10.81 -3.44
N TYR A 42 -15.13 -10.69 -2.13
CA TYR A 42 -13.89 -10.16 -1.57
C TYR A 42 -12.67 -11.01 -1.93
N GLN A 43 -12.82 -12.35 -1.96
CA GLN A 43 -11.76 -13.27 -2.41
C GLN A 43 -11.53 -13.24 -3.92
N THR A 44 -12.54 -12.96 -4.75
CA THR A 44 -12.35 -12.81 -6.20
C THR A 44 -11.65 -11.52 -6.61
N ASP A 45 -11.73 -10.45 -5.81
CA ASP A 45 -11.02 -9.18 -6.11
C ASP A 45 -9.51 -9.26 -5.76
N GLU A 46 -9.10 -10.26 -4.98
CA GLU A 46 -7.69 -10.64 -4.82
C GLU A 46 -7.09 -11.33 -6.06
N GLN A 47 -7.91 -11.80 -7.01
CA GLN A 47 -7.43 -12.53 -8.19
C GLN A 47 -6.94 -11.64 -9.35
N LEU A 48 -7.05 -10.31 -9.27
CA LEU A 48 -6.59 -9.41 -10.33
C LEU A 48 -5.21 -8.77 -10.08
N VAL A 49 -4.33 -9.42 -9.30
CA VAL A 49 -2.89 -9.07 -9.18
C VAL A 49 -2.05 -10.34 -9.34
N SER A 50 -2.13 -10.95 -10.53
CA SER A 50 -1.43 -12.20 -10.85
C SER A 50 -0.20 -11.93 -11.73
N SER A 51 0.91 -11.55 -11.10
CA SER A 51 2.26 -11.75 -11.63
C SER A 51 3.26 -12.33 -10.61
N HIS A 52 3.02 -12.18 -9.30
CA HIS A 52 3.94 -12.65 -8.25
C HIS A 52 3.56 -13.98 -7.56
N VAL A 53 2.38 -14.55 -7.83
CA VAL A 53 1.83 -15.73 -7.10
C VAL A 53 2.27 -17.09 -7.70
N GLY A 54 3.30 -17.13 -8.54
CA GLY A 54 3.64 -18.33 -9.33
C GLY A 54 4.84 -19.15 -8.87
N CYS A 55 5.69 -18.61 -7.99
CA CYS A 55 6.98 -19.22 -7.67
C CYS A 55 7.09 -19.60 -6.20
N VAL A 56 7.85 -20.67 -5.95
CA VAL A 56 8.26 -21.06 -4.58
C VAL A 56 9.20 -19.98 -4.00
N PRO A 57 9.39 -19.92 -2.66
CA PRO A 57 10.30 -18.96 -2.05
C PRO A 57 11.71 -18.99 -2.67
N GLN A 58 12.39 -17.84 -2.66
CA GLN A 58 13.74 -17.65 -3.23
C GLN A 58 13.84 -17.91 -4.74
N HIS A 59 12.72 -17.79 -5.45
CA HIS A 59 12.66 -17.87 -6.90
C HIS A 59 11.93 -16.65 -7.46
N PHE A 60 12.20 -16.35 -8.72
CA PHE A 60 11.59 -15.26 -9.45
C PHE A 60 11.09 -15.71 -10.82
N LYS A 61 10.17 -14.93 -11.37
CA LYS A 61 9.66 -15.10 -12.74
C LYS A 61 9.14 -13.76 -13.22
N MET A 62 9.84 -13.17 -14.18
CA MET A 62 9.39 -11.96 -14.87
C MET A 62 8.31 -12.29 -15.90
N ALA A 63 7.56 -11.27 -16.34
CA ALA A 63 6.39 -11.42 -17.21
C ALA A 63 6.63 -12.22 -18.51
N THR A 64 7.83 -12.11 -19.09
CA THR A 64 8.22 -12.79 -20.34
C THR A 64 8.69 -14.24 -20.14
N MET A 65 8.94 -14.63 -18.88
CA MET A 65 9.51 -15.94 -18.54
C MET A 65 8.41 -16.99 -18.40
N LYS A 66 8.70 -18.24 -18.81
CA LYS A 66 7.76 -19.37 -18.63
C LYS A 66 7.91 -20.05 -17.28
N ASN A 67 9.16 -20.25 -16.85
CA ASN A 67 9.53 -21.00 -15.65
C ASN A 67 10.11 -20.07 -14.57
N CYS A 68 9.90 -20.43 -13.31
CA CYS A 68 10.57 -19.81 -12.18
C CYS A 68 12.07 -20.17 -12.19
N ASN A 69 12.91 -19.21 -11.85
CA ASN A 69 14.35 -19.40 -11.69
C ASN A 69 14.73 -19.11 -10.22
N PRO A 70 15.68 -19.85 -9.64
CA PRO A 70 16.21 -19.50 -8.33
C PRO A 70 16.90 -18.14 -8.39
N TRP A 71 16.96 -17.43 -7.26
CA TRP A 71 17.68 -16.17 -7.19
C TRP A 71 19.13 -16.31 -7.67
N LEU A 72 19.55 -15.37 -8.52
CA LEU A 72 20.90 -15.31 -9.08
C LEU A 72 21.92 -15.13 -7.95
N GLN A 73 22.95 -15.97 -7.99
CA GLN A 73 24.09 -15.91 -7.07
C GLN A 73 25.23 -15.06 -7.67
N CYS A 74 26.24 -14.72 -6.86
CA CYS A 74 27.42 -13.93 -7.27
C CYS A 74 28.02 -14.37 -8.62
N SER A 75 28.25 -15.66 -8.82
CA SER A 75 28.84 -16.18 -10.07
C SER A 75 27.97 -15.91 -11.30
N GLN A 76 26.65 -16.01 -11.17
CA GLN A 76 25.71 -15.75 -12.25
C GLN A 76 25.56 -14.25 -12.52
N ILE A 77 25.52 -13.44 -11.46
CA ILE A 77 25.47 -11.98 -11.60
C ILE A 77 26.71 -11.49 -12.34
N ASN A 78 27.89 -11.92 -11.91
CA ASN A 78 29.16 -11.48 -12.47
C ASN A 78 29.39 -11.97 -13.92
N ALA A 79 28.84 -13.14 -14.28
CA ALA A 79 29.00 -13.70 -15.62
C ALA A 79 27.92 -13.26 -16.61
N GLU A 80 26.67 -13.06 -16.16
CA GLU A 80 25.50 -12.96 -17.04
C GLU A 80 24.72 -11.64 -16.93
N VAL A 81 24.99 -10.79 -15.92
CA VAL A 81 24.32 -9.49 -15.77
C VAL A 81 25.19 -8.38 -16.33
N HIS A 82 24.78 -7.84 -17.47
CA HIS A 82 25.54 -6.82 -18.19
C HIS A 82 25.00 -5.43 -17.88
N LYS A 83 25.77 -4.66 -17.11
CA LYS A 83 25.46 -3.25 -16.81
C LYS A 83 25.42 -2.41 -18.09
N LEU A 84 24.34 -1.64 -18.26
CA LEU A 84 24.11 -0.78 -19.43
C LEU A 84 24.30 0.71 -19.09
N LYS A 85 23.35 1.31 -18.36
CA LYS A 85 23.34 2.76 -18.06
C LYS A 85 22.93 3.03 -16.63
N LEU A 86 23.48 4.08 -16.02
CA LEU A 86 23.00 4.58 -14.72
C LEU A 86 21.59 5.16 -14.90
N ILE A 87 20.65 4.74 -14.06
CA ILE A 87 19.24 5.18 -14.09
C ILE A 87 18.78 5.81 -12.78
N GLY A 88 19.54 5.65 -11.69
CA GLY A 88 19.24 6.27 -10.41
C GLY A 88 20.47 6.33 -9.52
N GLN A 89 20.53 7.35 -8.68
CA GLN A 89 21.58 7.51 -7.68
C GLN A 89 20.95 8.03 -6.39
N GLY A 90 21.06 7.23 -5.33
CA GLY A 90 20.63 7.58 -3.98
C GLY A 90 21.81 7.65 -3.02
N ALA A 91 21.52 7.90 -1.74
CA ALA A 91 22.55 7.89 -0.70
C ALA A 91 23.21 6.52 -0.57
N VAL A 92 22.41 5.44 -0.50
CA VAL A 92 22.86 4.06 -0.25
C VAL A 92 23.24 3.31 -1.54
N LYS A 93 22.54 3.57 -2.65
CA LYS A 93 22.61 2.75 -3.88
C LYS A 93 22.83 3.58 -5.14
N GLU A 94 23.69 3.08 -6.02
CA GLU A 94 23.71 3.42 -7.45
C GLU A 94 22.91 2.36 -8.22
N VAL A 95 21.94 2.78 -9.01
CA VAL A 95 21.04 1.89 -9.74
C VAL A 95 21.32 1.99 -11.24
N TYR A 96 21.62 0.85 -11.84
CA TYR A 96 21.90 0.71 -13.26
C TYR A 96 20.82 -0.09 -13.94
N LEU A 97 20.37 0.35 -15.11
CA LEU A 97 19.75 -0.56 -16.07
C LEU A 97 20.82 -1.57 -16.50
N ALA A 98 20.46 -2.83 -16.47
CA ALA A 98 21.29 -3.94 -16.90
C ALA A 98 20.47 -4.92 -17.73
N GLU A 99 21.15 -5.85 -18.39
CA GLU A 99 20.53 -6.94 -19.12
C GLU A 99 20.94 -8.28 -18.52
N TRP A 100 19.98 -9.18 -18.32
CA TRP A 100 20.22 -10.58 -17.98
C TRP A 100 19.46 -11.46 -18.97
N ARG A 101 20.19 -12.23 -19.80
CA ARG A 101 19.63 -13.14 -20.83
C ARG A 101 18.58 -12.48 -21.73
N GLY A 102 18.86 -11.25 -22.20
CA GLY A 102 17.94 -10.48 -23.04
C GLY A 102 16.73 -9.89 -22.30
N GLN A 103 16.73 -9.91 -20.97
CA GLN A 103 15.71 -9.25 -20.13
C GLN A 103 16.31 -8.01 -19.47
N GLU A 104 15.60 -6.90 -19.50
CA GLU A 104 15.98 -5.70 -18.76
C GLU A 104 15.78 -5.91 -17.25
N VAL A 105 16.81 -5.61 -16.47
CA VAL A 105 16.84 -5.75 -15.01
C VAL A 105 17.46 -4.50 -14.38
N ALA A 106 17.20 -4.27 -13.10
CA ALA A 106 17.82 -3.21 -12.33
C ALA A 106 18.95 -3.79 -11.47
N LEU A 107 20.19 -3.35 -11.71
CA LEU A 107 21.35 -3.69 -10.91
C LEU A 107 21.64 -2.55 -9.94
N SER A 108 21.41 -2.78 -8.65
CA SER A 108 21.74 -1.83 -7.60
C SER A 108 23.07 -2.21 -6.95
N LYS A 109 23.96 -1.23 -6.77
CA LYS A 109 25.26 -1.39 -6.11
C LYS A 109 25.38 -0.43 -4.93
N LEU A 110 25.99 -0.87 -3.84
CA LEU A 110 26.35 -0.01 -2.73
C LEU A 110 27.20 1.18 -3.20
N SER A 111 26.79 2.39 -2.84
CA SER A 111 27.44 3.65 -3.22
C SER A 111 28.71 3.92 -2.41
N SER A 112 28.65 3.70 -1.09
CA SER A 112 29.74 3.88 -0.11
C SER A 112 29.63 2.83 0.98
N LEU A 113 30.77 2.39 1.52
CA LEU A 113 30.82 1.50 2.67
C LEU A 113 30.23 2.12 3.94
N ASP A 114 30.10 3.45 4.00
CA ASP A 114 29.44 4.15 5.11
C ASP A 114 27.95 3.77 5.24
N TYR A 115 27.33 3.30 4.16
CA TYR A 115 25.92 2.88 4.12
C TYR A 115 25.74 1.36 4.04
N LEU A 116 26.78 0.59 4.40
CA LEU A 116 26.75 -0.86 4.31
C LEU A 116 25.63 -1.47 5.16
N GLU A 117 25.42 -0.96 6.37
CA GLU A 117 24.38 -1.47 7.28
C GLU A 117 22.98 -1.21 6.70
N ASP A 118 22.72 -0.01 6.19
CA ASP A 118 21.47 0.36 5.51
C ASP A 118 21.21 -0.54 4.29
N PHE A 119 22.25 -0.81 3.48
CA PHE A 119 22.15 -1.68 2.31
C PHE A 119 21.84 -3.12 2.69
N LEU A 120 22.51 -3.67 3.71
CA LEU A 120 22.28 -5.03 4.18
C LEU A 120 20.90 -5.18 4.82
N HIS A 121 20.44 -4.17 5.55
CA HIS A 121 19.07 -4.12 6.08
C HIS A 121 18.05 -4.10 4.94
N GLY A 122 18.24 -3.24 3.95
CA GLY A 122 17.38 -3.16 2.78
C GLY A 122 17.30 -4.48 2.01
N LEU A 123 18.42 -5.18 1.81
CA LEU A 123 18.44 -6.51 1.21
C LEU A 123 17.69 -7.53 2.07
N SER A 124 17.90 -7.55 3.39
CA SER A 124 17.20 -8.44 4.31
C SER A 124 15.68 -8.22 4.27
N MET A 125 15.24 -6.96 4.27
CA MET A 125 13.84 -6.60 4.11
C MET A 125 13.30 -7.03 2.75
N LEU A 126 14.05 -6.79 1.67
CA LEU A 126 13.64 -7.19 0.34
C LEU A 126 13.44 -8.72 0.21
N GLN A 127 14.30 -9.51 0.87
CA GLN A 127 14.16 -10.97 0.93
C GLN A 127 12.94 -11.40 1.76
N ALA A 128 12.73 -10.79 2.93
CA ALA A 128 11.65 -11.14 3.85
C ALA A 128 10.27 -10.72 3.35
N LEU A 129 10.22 -9.62 2.58
CA LEU A 129 9.00 -8.94 2.14
C LEU A 129 8.62 -9.23 0.69
N GLN A 130 9.23 -10.23 0.04
CA GLN A 130 8.82 -10.59 -1.32
C GLN A 130 7.32 -10.92 -1.37
N GLY A 131 6.62 -10.21 -2.25
CA GLY A 131 5.19 -10.30 -2.46
C GLY A 131 4.76 -9.31 -3.55
N PRO A 132 3.47 -9.27 -3.92
CA PRO A 132 3.01 -8.45 -5.04
C PRO A 132 3.19 -6.93 -4.86
N GLN A 133 3.47 -6.48 -3.65
CA GLN A 133 3.60 -5.07 -3.27
C GLN A 133 5.05 -4.58 -3.28
N VAL A 134 6.01 -5.48 -3.43
CA VAL A 134 7.45 -5.21 -3.30
C VAL A 134 8.12 -5.56 -4.61
N VAL A 135 9.09 -4.74 -5.04
CA VAL A 135 9.86 -5.01 -6.25
C VAL A 135 10.45 -6.43 -6.21
N GLN A 136 10.32 -7.17 -7.32
CA GLN A 136 10.75 -8.56 -7.35
C GLN A 136 12.28 -8.64 -7.28
N LEU A 137 12.79 -9.42 -6.32
CA LEU A 137 14.20 -9.74 -6.19
C LEU A 137 14.55 -10.87 -7.18
N LEU A 138 15.54 -10.64 -8.03
CA LEU A 138 16.07 -11.62 -8.98
C LEU A 138 17.34 -12.27 -8.46
N GLY A 139 18.14 -11.58 -7.65
CA GLY A 139 19.36 -12.12 -7.07
C GLY A 139 20.18 -11.08 -6.33
N PHE A 140 21.26 -11.52 -5.69
CA PHE A 140 22.17 -10.63 -4.97
C PHE A 140 23.56 -11.25 -4.83
N CYS A 141 24.55 -10.40 -4.59
CA CYS A 141 25.91 -10.79 -4.26
C CYS A 141 26.44 -9.95 -3.10
N LEU A 142 26.64 -10.60 -1.95
CA LEU A 142 27.16 -9.93 -0.75
C LEU A 142 28.63 -9.51 -0.89
N GLU A 143 29.45 -10.30 -1.59
CA GLU A 143 30.87 -10.00 -1.81
C GLU A 143 31.05 -8.69 -2.60
N ASP A 144 30.19 -8.48 -3.61
CA ASP A 144 30.23 -7.30 -4.48
C ASP A 144 29.28 -6.18 -4.04
N HIS A 145 28.51 -6.39 -2.97
CA HIS A 145 27.45 -5.50 -2.49
C HIS A 145 26.48 -5.07 -3.61
N THR A 146 25.96 -6.06 -4.33
CA THR A 146 25.02 -5.86 -5.43
C THR A 146 23.73 -6.64 -5.22
N LEU A 147 22.63 -6.08 -5.73
CA LEU A 147 21.35 -6.77 -5.84
C LEU A 147 20.73 -6.51 -7.21
N VAL A 148 19.99 -7.48 -7.71
CA VAL A 148 19.33 -7.45 -9.01
C VAL A 148 17.83 -7.56 -8.79
N THR A 149 17.07 -6.60 -9.28
CA THR A 149 15.62 -6.54 -9.19
C THR A 149 14.98 -6.42 -10.58
N GLU A 150 13.67 -6.65 -10.65
CA GLU A 150 12.90 -6.41 -11.87
C GLU A 150 13.01 -4.92 -12.27
N HIS A 151 13.25 -4.65 -13.55
CA HIS A 151 13.26 -3.29 -14.05
C HIS A 151 11.84 -2.82 -14.37
N HIS A 152 11.42 -1.70 -13.78
CA HIS A 152 10.18 -1.01 -14.14
C HIS A 152 10.50 0.23 -14.99
N PRO A 153 10.16 0.25 -16.30
CA PRO A 153 10.59 1.29 -17.23
C PRO A 153 9.93 2.65 -17.02
N LEU A 154 8.77 2.69 -16.33
CA LEU A 154 8.13 3.95 -15.96
C LEU A 154 8.82 4.64 -14.77
N GLY A 155 9.74 3.93 -14.10
CA GLY A 155 10.62 4.49 -13.08
C GLY A 155 9.91 4.87 -11.78
N PRO A 156 10.49 5.79 -11.00
CA PRO A 156 9.94 6.21 -9.73
C PRO A 156 8.58 6.89 -9.86
N LEU A 157 7.72 6.68 -8.86
CA LEU A 157 6.40 7.30 -8.75
C LEU A 157 6.46 8.84 -8.80
N LEU A 158 7.58 9.42 -8.39
CA LEU A 158 7.89 10.85 -8.51
C LEU A 158 7.63 11.41 -9.93
N ASN A 159 7.81 10.58 -10.97
CA ASN A 159 7.67 10.99 -12.37
C ASN A 159 6.25 10.78 -12.94
N LEU A 160 5.25 10.46 -12.11
CA LEU A 160 3.90 10.08 -12.55
C LEU A 160 3.30 11.04 -13.57
N ASP A 161 3.30 12.35 -13.29
CA ASP A 161 2.69 13.34 -14.18
C ASP A 161 3.44 13.44 -15.51
N GLY A 162 4.77 13.29 -15.50
CA GLY A 162 5.57 13.22 -16.71
C GLY A 162 5.28 11.97 -17.54
N VAL A 163 5.01 10.83 -16.88
CA VAL A 163 4.57 9.59 -17.54
C VAL A 163 3.18 9.76 -18.15
N LEU A 164 2.21 10.26 -17.39
CA LEU A 164 0.82 10.45 -17.81
C LEU A 164 0.63 11.56 -18.86
N ALA A 165 1.60 12.46 -19.01
CA ALA A 165 1.63 13.47 -20.08
C ALA A 165 2.07 12.90 -21.43
N GLN A 166 2.69 11.71 -21.48
CA GLN A 166 3.09 11.08 -22.73
C GLN A 166 1.84 10.58 -23.48
N GLU A 167 1.80 10.79 -24.80
CA GLU A 167 0.67 10.42 -25.65
C GLU A 167 0.26 8.95 -25.48
N GLN A 168 1.24 8.05 -25.40
CA GLN A 168 1.03 6.62 -25.22
C GLN A 168 0.36 6.22 -23.88
N TYR A 169 0.35 7.11 -22.88
CA TYR A 169 -0.19 6.85 -21.54
C TYR A 169 -1.34 7.78 -21.16
N GLN A 170 -1.71 8.72 -22.03
CA GLN A 170 -2.72 9.73 -21.74
C GLN A 170 -4.09 9.10 -21.39
N GLN A 171 -4.42 7.94 -21.98
CA GLN A 171 -5.66 7.21 -21.65
C GLN A 171 -5.74 6.73 -20.19
N HIS A 172 -4.59 6.61 -19.50
CA HIS A 172 -4.50 6.25 -18.09
C HIS A 172 -4.60 7.47 -17.16
N ASN A 173 -4.54 8.70 -17.68
CA ASN A 173 -4.62 9.91 -16.88
C ASN A 173 -6.08 10.23 -16.49
N LYS A 174 -6.67 9.36 -15.69
CA LYS A 174 -8.05 9.43 -15.20
C LYS A 174 -8.09 9.24 -13.70
N TRP A 175 -9.15 9.75 -13.06
CA TRP A 175 -9.33 9.62 -11.61
C TRP A 175 -9.32 8.15 -11.16
N GLN A 176 -9.81 7.21 -11.98
CA GLN A 176 -9.81 5.78 -11.65
C GLN A 176 -8.39 5.25 -11.48
N THR A 177 -7.50 5.47 -12.46
CA THR A 177 -6.11 5.02 -12.37
C THR A 177 -5.42 5.68 -11.18
N ARG A 178 -5.63 6.99 -11.00
CA ARG A 178 -4.98 7.76 -9.93
C ARG A 178 -5.44 7.34 -8.54
N LEU A 179 -6.74 7.08 -8.34
CA LEU A 179 -7.26 6.55 -7.09
C LEU A 179 -6.79 5.11 -6.85
N ARG A 180 -6.64 4.30 -7.91
CA ARG A 180 -6.04 2.96 -7.81
C ARG A 180 -4.59 3.04 -7.34
N LEU A 181 -3.76 3.93 -7.91
CA LEU A 181 -2.39 4.15 -7.43
C LEU A 181 -2.37 4.61 -5.97
N ALA A 182 -3.28 5.50 -5.56
CA ALA A 182 -3.41 5.91 -4.16
C ALA A 182 -3.83 4.74 -3.25
N THR A 183 -4.66 3.84 -3.77
CA THR A 183 -5.06 2.60 -3.09
C THR A 183 -3.88 1.64 -2.95
N ASP A 184 -3.07 1.46 -4.00
CA ASP A 184 -1.86 0.63 -3.96
C ASP A 184 -0.86 1.16 -2.92
N TYR A 185 -0.66 2.48 -2.84
CA TYR A 185 0.18 3.09 -1.81
C TYR A 185 -0.27 2.73 -0.39
N VAL A 186 -1.57 2.90 -0.09
CA VAL A 186 -2.13 2.53 1.22
C VAL A 186 -2.07 1.03 1.47
N PHE A 187 -2.26 0.23 0.42
CA PHE A 187 -2.13 -1.23 0.50
C PHE A 187 -0.70 -1.64 0.87
N ILE A 188 0.32 -1.00 0.27
CA ILE A 188 1.72 -1.23 0.62
C ILE A 188 1.98 -0.88 2.09
N LEU A 189 1.48 0.27 2.58
CA LEU A 189 1.62 0.61 4.00
C LEU A 189 0.95 -0.44 4.90
N HIS A 190 -0.25 -0.88 4.55
CA HIS A 190 -0.93 -1.95 5.28
C HIS A 190 -0.09 -3.25 5.31
N TYR A 191 0.50 -3.62 4.18
CA TYR A 191 1.39 -4.78 4.08
C TYR A 191 2.63 -4.62 4.96
N LEU A 192 3.32 -3.47 4.94
CA LEU A 192 4.47 -3.18 5.80
C LEU A 192 4.10 -3.21 7.29
N HIS A 193 2.93 -2.68 7.64
CA HIS A 193 2.45 -2.63 9.03
C HIS A 193 2.03 -4.01 9.59
N ASN A 194 1.87 -5.01 8.72
CA ASN A 194 1.45 -6.37 9.06
C ASN A 194 2.36 -7.43 8.41
N SER A 195 3.62 -7.06 8.18
CA SER A 195 4.54 -7.84 7.38
C SER A 195 5.02 -9.11 8.09
N PRO A 196 5.53 -10.13 7.36
CA PRO A 196 6.14 -11.31 7.98
C PRO A 196 7.40 -10.97 8.80
N ALA A 197 8.01 -9.82 8.55
CA ALA A 197 9.13 -9.29 9.34
C ALA A 197 8.63 -8.43 10.52
N GLY A 198 7.40 -8.58 11.00
CA GLY A 198 6.82 -7.70 12.01
C GLY A 198 6.31 -6.38 11.41
N ARG A 199 5.89 -5.45 12.26
CA ARG A 199 5.34 -4.16 11.81
C ARG A 199 6.48 -3.21 11.47
N ARG A 200 6.56 -2.80 10.21
CA ARG A 200 7.63 -1.96 9.65
C ARG A 200 7.13 -0.54 9.37
N VAL A 201 7.94 0.46 9.68
CA VAL A 201 7.64 1.89 9.46
C VAL A 201 8.46 2.42 8.30
N MET A 202 7.85 3.12 7.34
CA MET A 202 8.52 3.64 6.15
C MET A 202 9.29 4.94 6.47
N CYS A 203 10.49 4.83 7.04
CA CYS A 203 11.17 5.99 7.62
C CYS A 203 11.78 6.97 6.62
N ASP A 204 12.17 6.53 5.42
CA ASP A 204 12.81 7.40 4.43
C ASP A 204 11.77 8.19 3.59
N SER A 205 10.92 8.92 4.32
CA SER A 205 9.71 9.60 3.82
C SER A 205 9.51 10.97 4.46
N ASN A 206 10.57 11.78 4.55
CA ASN A 206 10.54 13.08 5.23
C ASN A 206 9.99 14.23 4.38
N SER A 207 9.82 14.02 3.08
CA SER A 207 9.16 14.95 2.16
C SER A 207 8.35 14.17 1.14
N LEU A 208 7.43 14.85 0.44
CA LEU A 208 6.67 14.24 -0.64
C LEU A 208 7.59 13.65 -1.72
N GLU A 209 8.53 14.44 -2.24
CA GLU A 209 9.49 14.00 -3.25
C GLU A 209 10.27 12.75 -2.80
N LYS A 210 10.78 12.78 -1.57
CA LYS A 210 11.56 11.67 -1.04
C LYS A 210 10.68 10.42 -0.90
N THR A 211 9.47 10.55 -0.36
CA THR A 211 8.50 9.46 -0.25
C THR A 211 8.19 8.83 -1.61
N LEU A 212 7.90 9.64 -2.63
CA LEU A 212 7.57 9.16 -3.97
C LEU A 212 8.74 8.46 -4.67
N SER A 213 9.99 8.80 -4.32
CA SER A 213 11.17 8.13 -4.90
C SER A 213 11.36 6.69 -4.42
N GLN A 214 10.70 6.29 -3.33
CA GLN A 214 10.82 4.95 -2.74
C GLN A 214 9.96 3.90 -3.45
N PHE A 215 9.04 4.35 -4.30
CA PHE A 215 8.09 3.50 -5.04
C PHE A 215 8.37 3.55 -6.54
N LEU A 216 8.12 2.43 -7.22
CA LEU A 216 8.20 2.32 -8.67
C LEU A 216 6.80 2.18 -9.26
N LEU A 217 6.62 2.74 -10.45
CA LEU A 217 5.42 2.57 -11.26
C LEU A 217 5.63 1.41 -12.24
N THR A 218 4.78 0.39 -12.14
CA THR A 218 4.81 -0.75 -13.05
C THR A 218 4.16 -0.40 -14.40
N SER A 219 4.49 -1.15 -15.46
CA SER A 219 3.99 -0.91 -16.81
C SER A 219 2.45 -0.99 -16.95
N ASP A 220 1.77 -1.66 -16.01
CA ASP A 220 0.32 -1.79 -15.92
C ASP A 220 -0.32 -0.80 -14.92
N PHE A 221 0.43 0.21 -14.49
CA PHE A 221 0.01 1.29 -13.58
C PHE A 221 -0.44 0.77 -12.21
N HIS A 222 0.42 -0.03 -11.59
CA HIS A 222 0.41 -0.38 -10.18
C HIS A 222 1.66 0.17 -9.47
N LEU A 223 1.62 0.23 -8.14
CA LEU A 223 2.77 0.60 -7.33
C LEU A 223 3.43 -0.61 -6.69
N VAL A 224 4.75 -0.59 -6.65
CA VAL A 224 5.57 -1.44 -5.80
C VAL A 224 6.53 -0.59 -4.97
N VAL A 225 6.79 -1.00 -3.73
CA VAL A 225 7.88 -0.40 -2.94
C VAL A 225 9.21 -1.02 -3.33
N ASN A 226 10.22 -0.18 -3.48
CA ASN A 226 11.56 -0.58 -3.94
C ASN A 226 12.63 -0.30 -2.88
N ASP A 227 12.60 0.87 -2.27
CA ASP A 227 13.65 1.30 -1.35
C ASP A 227 13.27 0.95 0.10
N LEU A 228 13.91 -0.08 0.66
CA LEU A 228 13.55 -0.68 1.95
C LEU A 228 14.66 -0.54 3.01
N ASP A 229 15.61 0.36 2.78
CA ASP A 229 16.82 0.51 3.61
C ASP A 229 16.50 1.02 5.02
N ALA A 230 15.45 1.82 5.19
CA ALA A 230 15.02 2.39 6.46
C ALA A 230 13.64 1.87 6.89
N LEU A 231 13.58 0.57 7.25
CA LEU A 231 12.37 -0.10 7.78
C LEU A 231 12.58 -0.64 9.20
N PRO A 232 12.64 0.23 10.23
CA PRO A 232 12.69 -0.24 11.61
C PRO A 232 11.39 -0.96 12.00
N GLU A 233 11.51 -1.88 12.96
CA GLU A 233 10.37 -2.61 13.52
C GLU A 233 9.74 -1.83 14.67
N ALA A 234 8.43 -1.62 14.62
CA ALA A 234 7.66 -1.04 15.71
C ALA A 234 6.67 -2.07 16.25
N ASP A 235 6.68 -2.32 17.56
CA ASP A 235 5.66 -3.08 18.25
C ASP A 235 5.25 -2.35 19.55
N PRO A 236 4.29 -1.40 19.46
CA PRO A 236 3.80 -0.67 20.62
C PRO A 236 3.25 -1.58 21.73
N SER A 237 2.75 -2.78 21.38
CA SER A 237 2.24 -3.73 22.37
C SER A 237 3.34 -4.36 23.23
N ARG A 238 4.57 -4.38 22.72
CA ARG A 238 5.78 -4.85 23.42
C ARG A 238 6.66 -3.70 23.90
N GLY A 239 6.22 -2.45 23.73
CA GLY A 239 7.01 -1.25 24.05
C GLY A 239 8.19 -1.02 23.11
N LEU A 240 8.17 -1.62 21.91
CA LEU A 240 9.16 -1.38 20.87
C LEU A 240 8.67 -0.23 19.98
N LEU A 241 9.31 0.93 20.08
CA LEU A 241 9.04 2.11 19.27
C LEU A 241 10.25 2.42 18.39
N VAL A 242 10.12 3.41 17.51
CA VAL A 242 11.15 3.73 16.51
C VAL A 242 11.43 5.23 16.41
N LYS A 243 12.59 5.55 15.83
CA LYS A 243 12.94 6.87 15.29
C LYS A 243 13.44 6.73 13.86
N CYS A 244 13.04 7.66 12.99
CA CYS A 244 13.47 7.74 11.61
C CYS A 244 14.76 8.56 11.48
N GLY A 245 15.88 7.93 11.83
CA GLY A 245 17.22 8.52 11.78
C GLY A 245 17.61 9.32 13.02
N HIS A 246 18.85 9.85 13.00
CA HIS A 246 19.50 10.51 14.16
C HIS A 246 19.56 12.04 14.07
N ARG A 247 18.85 12.63 13.11
CA ARG A 247 18.85 14.08 12.86
C ARG A 247 17.46 14.64 13.13
N GLU A 248 17.42 15.91 13.52
CA GLU A 248 16.17 16.61 13.72
C GLU A 248 15.35 16.65 12.42
N LEU A 249 14.10 16.21 12.48
CA LEU A 249 13.12 16.35 11.41
C LEU A 249 12.34 17.66 11.59
N THR A 250 11.98 18.30 10.48
CA THR A 250 11.28 19.59 10.47
C THR A 250 10.26 19.65 9.33
N GLY A 251 9.33 20.59 9.42
CA GLY A 251 8.25 20.79 8.43
C GLY A 251 6.97 20.02 8.77
N ASP A 252 5.94 20.21 7.95
CA ASP A 252 4.59 19.71 8.23
C ASP A 252 4.28 18.36 7.55
N PHE A 253 5.19 17.89 6.69
CA PHE A 253 5.03 16.60 5.99
C PHE A 253 5.29 15.42 6.92
N VAL A 254 6.30 15.52 7.80
CA VAL A 254 6.52 14.54 8.87
C VAL A 254 5.42 14.67 9.93
N ALA A 255 5.14 13.59 10.65
CA ALA A 255 4.10 13.64 11.67
C ALA A 255 4.53 14.50 12.88
N PRO A 256 3.60 15.14 13.62
CA PRO A 256 3.93 16.04 14.71
C PRO A 256 4.83 15.42 15.79
N GLU A 257 4.64 14.15 16.10
CA GLU A 257 5.44 13.38 17.05
C GLU A 257 6.87 13.08 16.55
N GLN A 258 7.16 13.30 15.27
CA GLN A 258 8.51 13.23 14.71
C GLN A 258 9.30 14.54 14.90
N LEU A 259 8.65 15.61 15.33
CA LEU A 259 9.28 16.91 15.58
C LEU A 259 9.85 16.99 16.99
N TRP A 260 10.95 17.73 17.14
CA TRP A 260 11.56 17.96 18.45
C TRP A 260 10.59 18.69 19.40
N PRO A 261 10.10 18.03 20.47
CA PRO A 261 9.02 18.58 21.28
C PRO A 261 9.49 19.69 22.23
N PHE A 262 10.79 19.76 22.52
CA PHE A 262 11.35 20.72 23.49
C PHE A 262 11.83 22.03 22.87
N ARG A 263 11.49 22.31 21.61
CA ARG A 263 11.87 23.55 20.92
C ARG A 263 11.40 24.80 21.67
N ASN A 264 10.19 24.76 22.23
CA ASN A 264 9.61 25.87 23.00
C ASN A 264 10.30 26.09 24.36
N GLU A 265 11.05 25.11 24.86
CA GLU A 265 11.85 25.23 26.09
C GLU A 265 13.27 25.77 25.82
N GLY A 266 13.62 26.07 24.56
CA GLY A 266 14.95 26.53 24.18
C GLY A 266 16.04 25.44 24.21
N LYS A 267 15.66 24.17 24.32
CA LYS A 267 16.61 23.05 24.28
C LYS A 267 17.05 22.76 22.85
N LEU A 268 18.36 22.63 22.65
CA LEU A 268 18.93 22.13 21.40
C LEU A 268 18.53 20.67 21.18
N PHE A 269 18.41 20.26 19.92
CA PHE A 269 18.09 18.89 19.56
C PHE A 269 19.11 17.90 20.14
N SER A 270 18.60 16.79 20.67
CA SER A 270 19.37 15.65 21.14
C SER A 270 18.63 14.38 20.76
N ASP A 271 19.29 13.50 20.00
CA ASP A 271 18.69 12.24 19.55
C ASP A 271 18.32 11.33 20.73
N ASP A 272 19.13 11.29 21.79
CA ASP A 272 18.89 10.52 23.00
C ASP A 272 17.63 10.95 23.76
N LEU A 273 17.24 12.21 23.61
CA LEU A 273 16.07 12.80 24.25
C LEU A 273 14.85 12.84 23.33
N MET A 274 15.01 12.50 22.05
CA MET A 274 13.92 12.48 21.09
C MET A 274 12.97 11.32 21.43
N PRO A 275 11.69 11.57 21.73
CA PRO A 275 10.74 10.48 21.96
C PRO A 275 10.57 9.63 20.71
N GLU A 276 10.46 8.33 20.93
CA GLU A 276 10.18 7.37 19.87
C GLU A 276 8.67 7.35 19.53
N TYR A 277 8.36 6.87 18.34
CA TYR A 277 7.01 6.84 17.76
C TYR A 277 6.75 5.50 17.03
N ASP A 278 5.61 5.36 16.37
CA ASP A 278 5.17 4.11 15.75
C ASP A 278 4.75 4.30 14.27
N GLU A 279 4.03 3.31 13.72
CA GLU A 279 3.60 3.28 12.33
C GLU A 279 2.57 4.37 11.97
N LYS A 280 2.00 5.06 12.97
CA LYS A 280 1.05 6.16 12.75
C LYS A 280 1.68 7.35 12.06
N THR A 281 3.02 7.43 12.05
CA THR A 281 3.77 8.39 11.25
C THR A 281 3.60 8.19 9.74
N ASP A 282 3.40 6.94 9.27
CA ASP A 282 3.09 6.66 7.88
C ASP A 282 1.66 7.10 7.54
N ILE A 283 0.72 6.86 8.46
CA ILE A 283 -0.70 7.22 8.29
C ILE A 283 -0.86 8.73 8.10
N TRP A 284 -0.10 9.53 8.85
CA TRP A 284 -0.08 10.99 8.73
C TRP A 284 0.18 11.47 7.31
N LYS A 285 1.01 10.74 6.55
CA LYS A 285 1.50 11.15 5.22
C LYS A 285 0.57 10.72 4.09
N ILE A 286 -0.40 9.85 4.36
CA ILE A 286 -1.33 9.32 3.34
C ILE A 286 -2.06 10.42 2.57
N PRO A 287 -2.65 11.45 3.22
CA PRO A 287 -3.40 12.48 2.50
C PRO A 287 -2.53 13.25 1.49
N ASP A 288 -1.30 13.58 1.83
CA ASP A 288 -0.39 14.33 0.97
C ASP A 288 0.02 13.51 -0.27
N VAL A 289 0.32 12.23 -0.08
CA VAL A 289 0.64 11.31 -1.19
C VAL A 289 -0.60 11.09 -2.07
N ALA A 290 -1.77 10.88 -1.46
CA ALA A 290 -3.01 10.72 -2.21
C ALA A 290 -3.38 11.99 -3.00
N TRP A 291 -3.14 13.18 -2.42
CA TRP A 291 -3.33 14.46 -3.10
C TRP A 291 -2.45 14.60 -4.33
N PHE A 292 -1.16 14.27 -4.21
CA PHE A 292 -0.24 14.23 -5.34
C PHE A 292 -0.73 13.27 -6.43
N LEU A 293 -1.09 12.04 -6.05
CA LEU A 293 -1.50 11.01 -6.99
C LEU A 293 -2.78 11.39 -7.74
N MET A 294 -3.75 11.98 -7.05
CA MET A 294 -4.99 12.45 -7.66
C MET A 294 -4.76 13.60 -8.64
N GLY A 295 -3.77 14.47 -8.38
CA GLY A 295 -3.39 15.55 -9.29
C GLY A 295 -4.59 16.43 -9.68
N LYS A 296 -4.60 16.91 -10.93
CA LYS A 296 -5.71 17.69 -11.50
C LYS A 296 -6.36 16.93 -12.64
N VAL A 297 -7.32 16.07 -12.32
CA VAL A 297 -8.10 15.32 -13.32
C VAL A 297 -9.61 15.52 -13.10
N PRO A 298 -10.43 15.48 -14.17
CA PRO A 298 -11.88 15.49 -14.02
C PRO A 298 -12.37 14.37 -13.09
N GLY A 299 -13.20 14.71 -12.12
CA GLY A 299 -13.72 13.79 -11.10
C GLY A 299 -12.81 13.61 -9.88
N GLY A 300 -11.58 14.14 -9.90
CA GLY A 300 -10.66 14.06 -8.75
C GLY A 300 -11.12 14.90 -7.55
N ASP A 301 -11.78 16.02 -7.79
CA ASP A 301 -12.44 16.86 -6.78
C ASP A 301 -13.53 16.09 -6.02
N VAL A 302 -14.32 15.29 -6.74
CA VAL A 302 -15.34 14.41 -6.15
C VAL A 302 -14.69 13.31 -5.30
N VAL A 303 -13.58 12.72 -5.78
CA VAL A 303 -12.79 11.76 -4.97
C VAL A 303 -12.31 12.42 -3.66
N HIS A 304 -11.73 13.63 -3.74
CA HIS A 304 -11.28 14.36 -2.54
C HIS A 304 -12.42 14.65 -1.57
N PHE A 305 -13.61 14.98 -2.07
CA PHE A 305 -14.79 15.16 -1.24
C PHE A 305 -15.14 13.88 -0.46
N HIS A 306 -15.16 12.72 -1.13
CA HIS A 306 -15.45 11.45 -0.47
C HIS A 306 -14.35 11.00 0.51
N LEU A 307 -13.09 11.33 0.24
CA LEU A 307 -11.95 10.99 1.11
C LEU A 307 -11.71 12.00 2.24
N PHE A 308 -12.42 13.14 2.27
CA PHE A 308 -12.17 14.22 3.22
C PHE A 308 -12.16 13.75 4.68
N GLN A 309 -13.14 12.95 5.07
CA GLN A 309 -13.29 12.53 6.46
C GLN A 309 -12.13 11.61 6.89
N ILE A 310 -11.78 10.61 6.08
CA ILE A 310 -10.67 9.70 6.39
C ILE A 310 -9.33 10.43 6.36
N HIS A 311 -9.14 11.40 5.45
CA HIS A 311 -7.93 12.22 5.40
C HIS A 311 -7.78 13.11 6.63
N LYS A 312 -8.89 13.66 7.14
CA LYS A 312 -8.91 14.41 8.39
C LYS A 312 -8.50 13.52 9.58
N GLU A 313 -8.97 12.29 9.62
CA GLU A 313 -8.59 11.32 10.66
C GLU A 313 -7.11 10.93 10.59
N CYS A 314 -6.54 10.79 9.38
CA CYS A 314 -5.10 10.60 9.21
C CYS A 314 -4.27 11.77 9.77
N LYS A 315 -4.82 13.00 9.76
CA LYS A 315 -4.18 14.23 10.24
C LYS A 315 -4.49 14.58 11.70
N MET A 316 -4.96 13.63 12.50
CA MET A 316 -5.10 13.85 13.95
C MET A 316 -3.74 14.01 14.61
N GLU A 317 -3.57 15.03 15.47
CA GLU A 317 -2.30 15.26 16.17
C GLU A 317 -1.93 14.09 17.08
N ASP A 318 -2.90 13.57 17.85
CA ASP A 318 -2.70 12.35 18.64
C ASP A 318 -2.64 11.11 17.71
N PRO A 319 -1.49 10.41 17.61
CA PRO A 319 -1.34 9.26 16.73
C PRO A 319 -2.31 8.12 17.05
N LYS A 320 -2.78 8.01 18.30
CA LYS A 320 -3.73 6.96 18.73
C LYS A 320 -5.12 7.15 18.12
N LEU A 321 -5.46 8.37 17.70
CA LEU A 321 -6.72 8.70 17.06
C LEU A 321 -6.68 8.52 15.54
N ARG A 322 -5.50 8.30 14.96
CA ARG A 322 -5.36 8.04 13.52
C ARG A 322 -5.84 6.62 13.18
N PRO A 323 -6.46 6.41 12.00
CA PRO A 323 -6.93 5.09 11.57
C PRO A 323 -5.75 4.12 11.35
N SER A 324 -6.04 2.83 11.21
CA SER A 324 -5.04 1.89 10.66
C SER A 324 -4.96 2.05 9.13
N ALA A 325 -3.85 1.63 8.52
CA ALA A 325 -3.76 1.58 7.06
C ALA A 325 -4.87 0.71 6.43
N LEU A 326 -5.34 -0.33 7.13
CA LEU A 326 -6.46 -1.16 6.70
C LEU A 326 -7.78 -0.38 6.66
N ASP A 327 -8.03 0.48 7.64
CA ASP A 327 -9.26 1.29 7.67
C ASP A 327 -9.27 2.30 6.52
N VAL A 328 -8.14 2.96 6.27
CA VAL A 328 -7.97 3.86 5.11
C VAL A 328 -8.18 3.10 3.80
N LEU A 329 -7.57 1.92 3.67
CA LEU A 329 -7.69 1.07 2.49
C LEU A 329 -9.15 0.69 2.19
N LYS A 330 -9.92 0.30 3.22
CA LYS A 330 -11.35 -0.03 3.09
C LYS A 330 -12.15 1.16 2.55
N VAL A 331 -11.89 2.36 3.06
CA VAL A 331 -12.56 3.58 2.58
C VAL A 331 -12.20 3.86 1.12
N TYR A 332 -10.93 3.77 0.74
CA TYR A 332 -10.47 4.01 -0.63
C TYR A 332 -11.14 3.04 -1.63
N LYS A 333 -11.17 1.75 -1.29
CA LYS A 333 -11.86 0.72 -2.10
C LYS A 333 -13.36 1.02 -2.21
N SER A 334 -14.02 1.37 -1.11
CA SER A 334 -15.44 1.71 -1.10
C SER A 334 -15.75 2.93 -1.97
N VAL A 335 -14.93 3.97 -1.91
CA VAL A 335 -15.10 5.18 -2.74
C VAL A 335 -14.91 4.84 -4.22
N TYR A 336 -13.89 4.06 -4.56
CA TYR A 336 -13.67 3.61 -5.92
C TYR A 336 -14.89 2.85 -6.47
N SER A 337 -15.38 1.83 -5.74
CA SER A 337 -16.52 1.02 -6.16
C SER A 337 -17.80 1.85 -6.32
N SER A 338 -18.09 2.75 -5.37
CA SER A 338 -19.27 3.62 -5.43
C SER A 338 -19.24 4.53 -6.66
N MET A 339 -18.13 5.22 -6.90
CA MET A 339 -18.02 6.18 -7.99
C MET A 339 -18.01 5.51 -9.38
N VAL A 340 -17.51 4.27 -9.48
CA VAL A 340 -17.61 3.47 -10.72
C VAL A 340 -19.06 3.06 -11.01
N GLN A 341 -19.81 2.63 -9.99
CA GLN A 341 -21.22 2.25 -10.14
C GLN A 341 -22.10 3.43 -10.57
N ASP A 342 -21.89 4.61 -9.97
CA ASP A 342 -22.64 5.83 -10.33
C ASP A 342 -22.40 6.23 -11.80
N HIS A 343 -21.17 6.05 -12.29
CA HIS A 343 -20.83 6.31 -13.69
C HIS A 343 -21.45 5.30 -14.67
N ALA A 344 -21.58 4.02 -14.28
CA ALA A 344 -22.24 2.99 -15.08
C ALA A 344 -23.75 3.26 -15.19
N GLY A 345 -24.40 3.59 -14.06
CA GLY A 345 -25.82 3.93 -14.03
C GLY A 345 -26.18 5.16 -14.86
N PHE A 346 -25.29 6.15 -14.94
CA PHE A 346 -25.47 7.33 -15.81
C PHE A 346 -25.37 7.01 -17.31
N ARG A 347 -24.59 5.98 -17.68
CA ARG A 347 -24.40 5.55 -19.06
C ARG A 347 -25.56 4.71 -19.59
N ASP A 348 -26.26 4.01 -18.69
CA ASP A 348 -27.45 3.21 -19.02
C ASP A 348 -28.75 4.06 -19.08
N MET A 349 -28.69 5.33 -18.64
CA MET A 349 -29.81 6.29 -18.68
C MET A 349 -29.75 7.29 -19.86
N LEU A 350 -28.68 7.28 -20.66
CA LEU A 350 -28.48 8.10 -21.87
C LEU A 350 -28.55 7.22 -23.11
#